data_AF-A0AA35R1S9-F1
#
_entry.id   AF-A0AA35R1S9-F1
#
_cell.length_a   1.000
_cell.length_b   1.000
_cell.length_c   1.000
_cell.angle_alpha   90.00
_cell.angle_beta   90.00
_cell.angle_gamma   90.00
#
_symmetry.space_group_name_H-M   'P 1'
#
loop_
_entity.id
_entity.type
_entity.pdbx_description
1 polymer ?
#
loop_
_entity_poly.entity_id
_entity_poly.type
_entity_poly.pdbx_seq_one_letter_code
_entity_poly.pdbx_strand_id
1 'polypeptide(L)'
;MPSCFVRRAPGITRLFEDCRAAEMDYFRRTGLFPIMHCVVVRREIYEAHPWVTQNLYKAFCQAKDLCVGQIYDTNVLRTSQLWQLFEYEETVDLMGEDFWPYGFESNRKTLDTFHSYLLEQGVIKNPVDVASLYAPNTREAFKI
;
A
#
# COMPACT_ATOMS: atom_id res chain seq x y z
N MET A 1 -0.09 0.38 19.60
CA MET A 1 -1.33 -0.19 20.21
C MET A 1 -1.67 0.57 21.49
N PRO A 2 -2.96 0.74 21.83
CA PRO A 2 -3.38 1.32 23.11
C PRO A 2 -2.81 0.56 24.31
N SER A 3 -2.41 1.28 25.37
CA SER A 3 -1.77 0.68 26.56
C SER A 3 -2.68 -0.29 27.32
N CYS A 4 -4.00 -0.06 27.30
CA CYS A 4 -5.00 -0.98 27.88
C CYS A 4 -5.02 -2.34 27.16
N PHE A 5 -4.86 -2.36 25.83
CA PHE A 5 -4.79 -3.58 25.04
C PHE A 5 -3.48 -4.34 25.30
N VAL A 6 -2.34 -3.63 25.33
CA VAL A 6 -1.03 -4.23 25.64
C VAL A 6 -1.01 -4.86 27.03
N ARG A 7 -1.64 -4.22 28.02
CA ARG A 7 -1.79 -4.74 29.39
C ARG A 7 -2.91 -5.77 29.56
N ARG A 8 -3.62 -6.13 28.47
CA ARG A 8 -4.76 -7.07 28.49
C ARG A 8 -5.81 -6.70 29.54
N ALA A 9 -6.18 -5.42 29.58
CA ALA A 9 -7.21 -4.94 30.50
C ALA A 9 -8.55 -5.69 30.28
N PRO A 10 -9.30 -6.04 31.34
CA PRO A 10 -10.58 -6.72 31.20
C PRO A 10 -11.56 -5.93 30.31
N GLY A 11 -12.31 -6.64 29.47
CA GLY A 11 -13.28 -6.03 28.55
C GLY A 11 -12.67 -5.35 27.32
N ILE A 12 -11.35 -5.38 27.13
CA ILE A 12 -10.68 -4.84 25.95
C ILE A 12 -10.28 -5.99 25.03
N THR A 13 -10.91 -6.06 23.85
CA THR A 13 -10.62 -7.05 22.81
C THR A 13 -10.58 -6.38 21.43
N ARG A 14 -10.14 -7.12 20.40
CA ARG A 14 -10.24 -6.65 19.00
C ARG A 14 -11.70 -6.69 18.56
N LEU A 15 -12.07 -5.79 17.65
CA LEU A 15 -13.45 -5.73 17.11
C LEU A 15 -13.83 -7.03 16.38
N PHE A 16 -12.91 -7.57 15.59
CA PHE A 16 -13.02 -8.89 14.97
C PHE A 16 -12.19 -9.89 15.77
N GLU A 17 -12.78 -11.03 16.12
CA GLU A 17 -12.06 -12.10 16.83
C GLU A 17 -10.90 -12.62 15.99
N ASP A 18 -11.14 -12.86 14.70
CA ASP A 18 -10.13 -13.18 13.70
C ASP A 18 -9.98 -12.05 12.68
N CYS A 19 -9.09 -11.10 13.00
CA CYS A 19 -8.77 -9.99 12.10
C CYS A 19 -8.17 -10.47 10.78
N ARG A 20 -7.38 -11.55 10.81
CA ARG A 20 -6.69 -12.04 9.62
C ARG A 20 -7.69 -12.58 8.61
N ALA A 21 -8.59 -13.46 9.05
CA ALA A 21 -9.65 -13.99 8.20
C ALA A 21 -10.57 -12.88 7.65
N ALA A 22 -10.92 -11.89 8.48
CA ALA A 22 -11.75 -10.77 8.06
C ALA A 22 -11.07 -9.89 6.98
N GLU A 23 -9.78 -9.59 7.13
CA GLU A 23 -8.99 -8.84 6.15
C GLU A 23 -8.82 -9.62 4.84
N MET A 24 -8.54 -10.92 4.91
CA MET A 24 -8.44 -11.77 3.73
C MET A 24 -9.77 -11.87 2.99
N ASP A 25 -10.89 -12.05 3.69
CA ASP A 25 -12.24 -12.03 3.09
C ASP A 25 -12.55 -10.69 2.43
N TYR A 26 -12.23 -9.58 3.08
CA TYR A 26 -12.39 -8.25 2.50
C TYR A 26 -11.61 -8.12 1.19
N PHE A 27 -10.35 -8.56 1.16
CA PHE A 27 -9.55 -8.56 -0.08
C PHE A 27 -10.16 -9.49 -1.14
N ARG A 28 -10.60 -10.71 -0.80
CA ARG A 28 -11.26 -11.61 -1.76
C ARG A 28 -12.50 -10.99 -2.39
N ARG A 29 -13.32 -10.30 -1.60
CA ARG A 29 -14.58 -9.68 -2.08
C ARG A 29 -14.34 -8.43 -2.91
N THR A 30 -13.33 -7.64 -2.57
CA THR A 30 -13.17 -6.27 -3.11
C THR A 30 -11.95 -6.11 -4.00
N GLY A 31 -10.90 -6.92 -3.82
CA GLY A 31 -9.57 -6.73 -4.38
C GLY A 31 -8.89 -5.45 -3.91
N LEU A 32 -9.33 -4.86 -2.78
CA LEU A 32 -8.82 -3.60 -2.27
C LEU A 32 -7.84 -3.86 -1.12
N PHE A 33 -6.66 -3.26 -1.22
CA PHE A 33 -5.70 -3.19 -0.12
C PHE A 33 -5.43 -1.72 0.21
N PRO A 34 -5.80 -1.23 1.41
CA PRO A 34 -5.78 0.20 1.73
C PRO A 34 -4.38 0.84 1.66
N ILE A 35 -4.31 2.04 1.05
CA ILE A 35 -3.09 2.83 0.94
C ILE A 35 -2.93 3.70 2.19
N MET A 36 -1.82 3.57 2.90
CA MET A 36 -1.52 4.37 4.10
C MET A 36 -0.61 5.57 3.84
N HIS A 37 0.29 5.47 2.86
CA HIS A 37 1.35 6.44 2.62
C HIS A 37 1.43 6.87 1.15
N CYS A 38 1.78 8.14 0.92
CA CYS A 38 2.03 8.72 -0.40
C CYS A 38 3.32 9.56 -0.35
N VAL A 39 4.13 9.46 -1.39
CA VAL A 39 5.33 10.29 -1.56
C VAL A 39 4.94 11.56 -2.30
N VAL A 40 5.22 12.71 -1.70
CA VAL A 40 4.93 14.03 -2.29
C VAL A 40 6.21 14.79 -2.54
N VAL A 41 6.27 15.49 -3.68
CA VAL A 41 7.38 16.39 -4.04
C VAL A 41 6.82 17.81 -4.06
N ARG A 42 7.56 18.76 -3.47
CA ARG A 42 7.20 20.17 -3.52
C ARG A 42 7.14 20.63 -4.98
N ARG A 43 6.10 21.39 -5.33
CA ARG A 43 5.85 21.84 -6.70
C ARG A 43 7.04 22.58 -7.31
N GLU A 44 7.65 23.50 -6.56
CA GLU A 44 8.82 24.27 -6.99
C GLU A 44 10.01 23.38 -7.38
N ILE A 45 10.22 22.26 -6.68
CA ILE A 45 11.28 21.29 -7.01
C ILE A 45 10.94 20.55 -8.30
N TYR A 46 9.69 20.13 -8.46
CA TYR A 46 9.25 19.46 -9.68
C TYR A 46 9.33 20.37 -10.91
N GLU A 47 8.95 21.63 -10.78
CA GLU A 47 9.02 22.61 -11.88
C GLU A 47 10.48 22.93 -12.28
N ALA A 48 11.39 23.05 -11.30
CA ALA A 48 12.81 23.26 -11.56
C ALA A 48 13.51 21.98 -12.09
N HIS A 49 13.07 20.80 -11.63
CA HIS A 49 13.70 19.52 -11.90
C HIS A 49 12.66 18.40 -12.18
N PRO A 50 11.97 18.40 -13.33
CA PRO A 50 10.87 17.47 -13.59
C PRO A 50 11.24 15.99 -13.50
N TRP A 51 12.51 15.64 -13.78
CA TRP A 51 13.01 14.27 -13.71
C TRP A 51 13.03 13.68 -12.28
N VAL A 52 12.95 14.51 -11.24
CA VAL A 52 13.03 14.08 -9.83
C VAL A 52 11.93 13.06 -9.49
N THR A 53 10.70 13.28 -9.94
CA THR A 53 9.57 12.37 -9.65
C THR A 53 9.78 10.99 -10.27
N GLN A 54 10.28 10.93 -11.51
CA GLN A 54 10.56 9.67 -12.19
C GLN A 54 11.74 8.94 -11.55
N ASN A 55 12.81 9.66 -11.18
CA ASN A 55 13.97 9.06 -10.51
C ASN A 55 13.61 8.52 -9.13
N LEU A 56 12.84 9.27 -8.34
CA LEU A 56 12.34 8.82 -7.04
C LEU A 56 11.43 7.59 -7.21
N TYR A 57 10.50 7.62 -8.16
CA TYR A 57 9.62 6.48 -8.43
C TYR A 57 10.40 5.21 -8.75
N LYS A 58 11.37 5.28 -9.68
CA LYS A 58 12.23 4.15 -10.03
C LYS A 58 13.05 3.66 -8.85
N ALA A 59 13.66 4.57 -8.09
CA ALA A 59 14.46 4.22 -6.91
C ALA A 59 13.63 3.52 -5.83
N PHE A 60 12.39 3.98 -5.59
CA PHE A 60 11.50 3.35 -4.62
C PHE A 60 10.97 2.00 -5.10
N CYS A 61 10.67 1.82 -6.39
CA CYS A 61 10.35 0.50 -6.94
C CYS A 61 11.53 -0.47 -6.74
N GLN A 62 12.74 -0.07 -7.10
CA GLN A 62 13.94 -0.89 -6.90
C GLN A 62 14.16 -1.23 -5.42
N ALA A 63 14.01 -0.26 -4.52
CA ALA A 63 14.13 -0.50 -3.08
C ALA A 63 13.06 -1.47 -2.56
N LYS A 64 11.82 -1.35 -3.04
CA LYS A 64 10.73 -2.27 -2.71
C LYS A 64 11.06 -3.69 -3.18
N ASP A 65 11.46 -3.85 -4.45
CA ASP A 65 11.74 -5.15 -5.04
C ASP A 65 12.89 -5.86 -4.31
N LEU A 66 13.94 -5.12 -3.93
CA LEU A 66 15.02 -5.64 -3.08
C LEU A 66 14.52 -6.09 -1.71
N CYS A 67 13.65 -5.31 -1.06
CA CYS A 67 13.12 -5.62 0.25
C CYS A 67 12.20 -6.85 0.21
N VAL A 68 11.23 -6.86 -0.70
CA VAL A 68 10.26 -7.95 -0.86
C VAL A 68 10.96 -9.24 -1.29
N GLY A 69 11.91 -9.16 -2.22
CA GLY A 69 12.69 -10.32 -2.64
C GLY A 69 13.49 -10.97 -1.50
N GLN A 70 13.90 -10.19 -0.50
CA GLN A 70 14.58 -10.71 0.69
C GLN A 70 13.64 -11.33 1.73
N ILE A 71 12.32 -11.07 1.66
CA ILE A 71 11.33 -11.69 2.56
C ILE A 71 11.18 -13.18 2.24
N TYR A 72 11.31 -13.57 0.98
CA TYR A 72 11.28 -14.98 0.54
C TYR A 72 12.68 -15.62 0.53
N ASP A 73 13.58 -15.18 1.42
CA ASP A 73 14.89 -15.80 1.63
C ASP A 73 14.78 -16.93 2.67
N THR A 74 14.91 -18.18 2.21
CA THR A 74 14.81 -19.38 3.07
C THR A 74 16.09 -19.68 3.85
N ASN A 75 17.19 -18.95 3.59
CA ASN A 75 18.48 -19.19 4.23
C ASN A 75 18.64 -18.34 5.51
N VAL A 76 18.19 -17.08 5.48
CA VAL A 76 18.22 -16.18 6.65
C VAL A 76 16.93 -15.37 6.74
N LEU A 77 16.14 -15.63 7.79
CA LEU A 77 14.93 -14.86 8.08
C LEU A 77 15.26 -13.43 8.48
N ARG A 78 14.78 -12.46 7.69
CA ARG A 78 15.08 -11.02 7.89
C ARG A 78 14.38 -10.38 9.08
N THR A 79 13.26 -10.94 9.55
CA THR A 79 12.44 -10.33 10.62
C THR A 79 12.39 -11.16 11.91
N SER A 80 13.16 -12.25 11.98
CA SER A 80 13.11 -13.24 13.07
C SER A 80 11.71 -13.83 13.33
N GLN A 81 10.75 -13.64 12.42
CA GLN A 81 9.43 -14.24 12.47
C GLN A 81 9.50 -15.70 12.00
N LEU A 82 9.15 -16.63 12.88
CA LEU A 82 9.30 -18.07 12.65
C LEU A 82 8.53 -18.59 11.43
N TRP A 83 7.37 -18.01 11.13
CA TRP A 83 6.45 -18.45 10.09
C TRP A 83 6.45 -17.55 8.85
N GLN A 84 7.45 -16.67 8.71
CA GLN A 84 7.51 -15.66 7.65
C GLN A 84 7.34 -16.24 6.24
N LEU A 85 7.91 -17.42 5.98
CA LEU A 85 7.83 -18.06 4.67
C LEU A 85 6.39 -18.43 4.30
N PHE A 86 5.69 -19.13 5.20
CA PHE A 86 4.30 -19.51 4.99
C PHE A 86 3.38 -18.28 4.89
N GLU A 87 3.62 -17.26 5.71
CA GLU A 87 2.89 -15.99 5.65
C GLU A 87 3.10 -15.29 4.30
N TYR A 88 4.31 -15.33 3.74
CA TYR A 88 4.60 -14.80 2.42
C TYR A 88 3.88 -15.58 1.31
N GLU A 89 3.98 -16.91 1.33
CA GLU A 89 3.33 -17.80 0.35
C GLU A 89 1.81 -17.59 0.35
N GLU A 90 1.17 -17.59 1.52
CA GLU A 90 -0.28 -17.33 1.66
C GLU A 90 -0.66 -15.93 1.16
N THR A 91 0.22 -14.93 1.35
CA THR A 91 0.00 -13.57 0.84
C THR A 91 0.06 -13.56 -0.69
N VAL A 92 1.04 -14.21 -1.29
CA VAL A 92 1.18 -14.29 -2.75
C VAL A 92 0.03 -15.06 -3.37
N ASP A 93 -0.41 -16.16 -2.76
CA ASP A 93 -1.57 -16.94 -3.23
C ASP A 93 -2.87 -16.11 -3.23
N LEU A 94 -3.04 -15.23 -2.23
CA LEU A 94 -4.22 -14.38 -2.11
C LEU A 94 -4.15 -13.13 -3.00
N MET A 95 -3.00 -12.45 -3.01
CA MET A 95 -2.87 -11.07 -3.52
C MET A 95 -2.02 -10.96 -4.79
N GLY A 96 -1.34 -12.04 -5.19
CA GLY A 96 -0.38 -12.07 -6.29
C GLY A 96 1.05 -11.69 -5.87
N GLU A 97 1.99 -11.81 -6.81
CA GLU A 97 3.42 -11.56 -6.54
C GLU A 97 3.72 -10.10 -6.19
N ASP A 98 2.98 -9.15 -6.77
CA ASP A 98 3.10 -7.72 -6.45
C ASP A 98 1.98 -7.26 -5.51
N PHE A 99 1.99 -7.79 -4.28
CA PHE A 99 1.02 -7.44 -3.23
C PHE A 99 1.21 -6.03 -2.64
N TRP A 100 2.30 -5.33 -2.99
CA TRP A 100 2.54 -3.91 -2.69
C TRP A 100 2.75 -3.10 -3.99
N PRO A 101 1.69 -2.93 -4.79
CA PRO A 101 1.82 -2.26 -6.08
C PRO A 101 2.19 -0.80 -5.89
N TYR A 102 3.20 -0.33 -6.60
CA TYR A 102 3.55 1.09 -6.70
C TYR A 102 3.03 1.65 -8.02
N GLY A 103 2.69 2.95 -8.00
CA GLY A 103 2.23 3.67 -9.19
C GLY A 103 0.72 3.89 -9.21
N PHE A 104 0.30 4.83 -10.06
CA PHE A 104 -1.10 5.27 -10.13
C PHE A 104 -2.01 4.19 -10.71
N GLU A 105 -1.67 3.65 -11.88
CA GLU A 105 -2.53 2.67 -12.57
C GLU A 105 -2.76 1.41 -11.76
N SER A 106 -1.70 0.84 -11.17
CA SER A 106 -1.79 -0.36 -10.33
C SER A 106 -2.65 -0.14 -9.08
N ASN A 107 -2.83 1.10 -8.64
CA ASN A 107 -3.62 1.47 -7.46
C ASN A 107 -4.94 2.18 -7.80
N ARG A 108 -5.28 2.34 -9.09
CA ARG A 108 -6.40 3.17 -9.55
C ARG A 108 -7.72 2.78 -8.88
N LYS A 109 -8.02 1.47 -8.84
CA LYS A 109 -9.24 0.95 -8.20
C LYS A 109 -9.37 1.38 -6.73
N THR A 110 -8.28 1.27 -5.97
CA THR A 110 -8.23 1.66 -4.55
C THR A 110 -8.39 3.16 -4.38
N LEU A 111 -7.70 3.95 -5.22
CA LEU A 111 -7.77 5.40 -5.20
C LEU A 111 -9.16 5.94 -5.57
N ASP A 112 -9.80 5.37 -6.60
CA ASP A 112 -11.14 5.74 -7.04
C ASP A 112 -12.19 5.37 -5.98
N THR A 113 -12.03 4.20 -5.34
CA THR A 113 -12.90 3.79 -4.22
C THR A 113 -12.74 4.74 -3.03
N PHE A 114 -11.50 5.06 -2.65
CA PHE A 114 -11.23 5.99 -1.57
C PHE A 114 -11.82 7.38 -1.85
N HIS A 115 -11.65 7.89 -3.06
CA HIS A 115 -12.24 9.16 -3.51
C HIS A 115 -13.77 9.15 -3.42
N SER A 116 -14.42 8.05 -3.82
CA SER A 116 -15.87 7.89 -3.72
C SER A 116 -16.32 7.99 -2.25
N TYR A 117 -15.62 7.33 -1.33
CA TYR A 117 -15.92 7.44 0.10
C TYR A 117 -15.73 8.85 0.65
N LEU A 118 -14.70 9.58 0.20
CA LEU A 118 -14.49 10.97 0.62
C LEU A 118 -15.65 11.89 0.19
N LEU A 119 -16.26 11.63 -0.98
CA LEU A 119 -17.45 12.36 -1.43
C LEU A 119 -18.69 11.97 -0.62
N GLU A 120 -18.95 10.68 -0.49
CA GLU A 120 -20.12 10.15 0.23
C GLU A 120 -20.15 10.61 1.70
N GLN A 121 -18.98 10.69 2.33
CA GLN A 121 -18.82 11.12 3.72
C GLN A 121 -18.70 12.65 3.87
N GLY A 122 -18.72 13.40 2.77
CA GLY A 122 -18.64 14.86 2.79
C GLY A 122 -17.29 15.43 3.21
N VAL A 123 -16.22 14.62 3.19
CA VAL A 123 -14.84 15.07 3.46
C VAL A 123 -14.37 16.01 2.34
N ILE A 124 -14.76 15.71 1.10
CA ILE A 124 -14.59 16.62 -0.04
C ILE A 124 -15.96 17.00 -0.61
N LYS A 125 -16.09 18.26 -1.05
CA LYS A 125 -17.36 18.79 -1.57
C LYS A 125 -17.58 18.50 -3.05
N ASN A 126 -16.49 18.42 -3.82
CA ASN A 126 -16.54 18.28 -5.27
C ASN A 126 -15.60 17.14 -5.69
N PRO A 127 -15.96 16.36 -6.71
CA PRO A 127 -15.06 15.37 -7.27
C PRO A 127 -13.83 16.05 -7.86
N VAL A 128 -12.67 15.46 -7.63
CA VAL A 128 -11.40 15.81 -8.30
C VAL A 128 -10.98 14.70 -9.26
N ASP A 129 -10.31 15.06 -10.35
CA ASP A 129 -9.61 14.07 -11.17
C ASP A 129 -8.40 13.56 -10.38
N VAL A 130 -8.47 12.33 -9.86
CA VAL A 130 -7.40 11.74 -9.07
C VAL A 130 -6.10 11.63 -9.86
N ALA A 131 -6.17 11.36 -11.17
CA ALA A 131 -4.97 11.27 -12.00
C ALA A 131 -4.22 12.60 -12.02
N SER A 132 -4.95 13.73 -12.08
CA SER A 132 -4.39 15.09 -12.07
C SER A 132 -3.50 15.40 -10.86
N LEU A 133 -3.70 14.68 -9.74
CA LEU A 133 -2.91 14.85 -8.52
C LEU A 133 -1.49 14.26 -8.64
N TYR A 134 -1.28 13.36 -9.60
CA TYR A 134 0.02 12.72 -9.83
C TYR A 134 0.82 13.46 -10.91
N ALA A 135 2.14 13.49 -10.74
CA ALA A 135 3.05 14.02 -11.75
C ALA A 135 2.86 13.26 -13.08
N PRO A 136 2.66 13.94 -14.22
CA PRO A 136 2.38 13.27 -15.49
C PRO A 136 3.43 12.22 -15.89
N ASN A 137 4.70 12.52 -15.63
CA ASN A 137 5.84 11.65 -15.95
C ASN A 137 5.99 10.42 -15.04
N THR A 138 5.12 10.23 -14.04
CA THR A 138 5.04 9.01 -13.23
C THR A 138 3.80 8.17 -13.54
N ARG A 139 2.93 8.60 -14.45
CA ARG A 139 1.70 7.87 -14.81
C ARG A 139 1.98 6.71 -15.76
N GLU A 140 2.92 6.91 -16.68
CA GLU A 140 3.40 5.87 -17.59
C GLU A 140 4.69 5.29 -17.01
N ALA A 141 4.60 4.06 -16.49
CA ALA A 141 5.79 3.33 -16.08
C ALA A 141 6.57 2.95 -17.35
N PHE A 142 7.50 3.83 -17.78
CA PHE A 142 8.53 3.43 -18.73
C PHE A 142 9.44 2.41 -18.04
N LYS A 143 9.09 1.13 -18.17
CA LYS A 143 10.01 0.02 -17.94
C LYS A 143 11.10 0.17 -19.01
N ILE A 144 12.32 0.51 -18.58
CA ILE A 144 13.52 0.38 -19.41
C ILE A 144 13.94 -1.08 -19.35
#